data_AF-A0A1I4NLH9-F1
#
_entry.id   AF-A0A1I4NLH9-F1
#
_cell.length_a   1.000
_cell.length_b   1.000
_cell.length_c   1.000
_cell.angle_alpha   90.00
_cell.angle_beta   90.00
_cell.angle_gamma   90.00
#
_symmetry.space_group_name_H-M   'P 1'
#
loop_
_entity.id
_entity.type
_entity.pdbx_description
1 polymer ?
#
loop_
_entity_poly.entity_id
_entity_poly.type
_entity_poly.pdbx_seq_one_letter_code
_entity_poly.pdbx_strand_id
1 'polypeptide(L)' 'MSRRPLTDEDVRVVLSAAVRIAGGQRPWSRLNGISQSYVSKVLRGDQPPGERVLAALGLAEMPRTYTPIDGGRP' A
#
# COMPACT_ATOMS: atom_id res chain seq x y z
N MET A 1 -6.58 11.04 17.54
CA MET A 1 -6.89 10.34 16.28
C MET A 1 -6.52 8.88 16.45
N SER A 2 -7.48 7.97 16.50
CA SER A 2 -7.18 6.53 16.60
C SER A 2 -6.45 6.10 15.35
N ARG A 3 -5.20 5.63 15.51
CA ARG A 3 -4.32 5.24 14.41
C ARG A 3 -4.67 3.81 14.00
N ARG A 4 -5.77 3.64 13.28
CA ARG A 4 -6.16 2.33 12.72
C ARG A 4 -5.15 1.93 11.64
N PRO A 5 -4.81 0.63 11.49
CA PRO A 5 -4.10 0.14 10.32
C PRO A 5 -4.83 0.49 9.02
N LEU A 6 -4.06 0.79 7.98
CA LEU A 6 -4.57 1.03 6.63
C LEU A 6 -4.73 -0.31 5.90
N THR A 7 -5.84 -0.44 5.18
CA THR A 7 -6.07 -1.55 4.25
C THR A 7 -5.45 -1.27 2.88
N ASP A 8 -5.38 -2.27 2.01
CA ASP A 8 -4.92 -2.09 0.62
C ASP A 8 -5.76 -1.07 -0.16
N GLU A 9 -7.05 -0.94 0.15
CA GLU A 9 -7.91 0.09 -0.41
C GLU A 9 -7.53 1.49 0.08
N ASP A 10 -7.29 1.64 1.38
CA ASP A 10 -6.82 2.91 1.94
C ASP A 10 -5.48 3.32 1.30
N VAL A 11 -4.55 2.38 1.14
CA VAL A 11 -3.26 2.62 0.46
C VAL A 11 -3.46 3.04 -0.99
N ARG A 12 -4.42 2.46 -1.72
CA ARG A 12 -4.74 2.88 -3.11
C ARG A 12 -5.27 4.31 -3.17
N VAL A 13 -6.09 4.72 -2.20
CA VAL A 13 -6.58 6.11 -2.11
C VAL A 13 -5.41 7.06 -1.87
N VAL A 14 -4.52 6.72 -0.93
CA VAL A 14 -3.31 7.52 -0.64
C VAL A 14 -2.38 7.59 -1.85
N LEU A 15 -2.15 6.47 -2.53
CA LEU A 15 -1.33 6.40 -3.75
C LEU A 15 -1.93 7.25 -4.86
N SER A 16 -3.25 7.18 -5.07
CA SER A 16 -3.96 7.99 -6.08
C SER A 16 -3.80 9.49 -5.82
N ALA A 17 -3.93 9.92 -4.57
CA ALA A 17 -3.70 11.30 -4.18
C ALA A 17 -2.24 11.74 -4.42
N ALA A 18 -1.26 10.93 -4.00
CA ALA A 18 0.16 11.21 -4.21
C ALA A 18 0.52 11.32 -5.70
N VAL A 19 -0.04 10.43 -6.52
CA VAL A 19 0.10 10.45 -7.99
C VAL A 19 -0.48 11.73 -8.59
N ARG A 20 -1.66 12.17 -8.13
CA ARG A 20 -2.27 13.43 -8.60
C ARG A 20 -1.43 14.64 -8.22
N ILE A 21 -0.92 14.70 -6.99
CA ILE A 21 -0.06 15.78 -6.49
C ILE A 21 1.25 15.86 -7.31
N ALA A 22 1.83 14.72 -7.66
CA ALA A 22 3.04 14.65 -8.48
C ALA A 22 2.81 15.00 -9.97
N GLY A 23 1.56 15.22 -10.41
CA GLY A 23 1.23 15.50 -11.81
C GLY A 23 1.04 14.26 -12.68
N GLY A 24 0.78 13.10 -12.08
CA GLY A 24 0.44 11.86 -12.76
C GLY A 24 1.36 10.68 -12.42
N GLN A 25 1.02 9.50 -12.96
CA GLN A 25 1.72 8.25 -12.62
C GLN A 25 3.19 8.29 -13.08
N ARG A 26 3.45 8.84 -14.28
CA ARG A 26 4.82 8.94 -14.83
C ARG A 26 5.77 9.77 -13.95
N PRO A 27 5.44 11.04 -13.60
CA PRO A 27 6.26 11.81 -12.66
C PRO A 27 6.47 11.12 -11.32
N TRP A 28 5.40 10.60 -10.71
CA TRP A 28 5.46 9.93 -9.41
C TRP A 28 6.37 8.69 -9.45
N SER A 29 6.21 7.86 -10.48
CA SER A 29 7.04 6.68 -10.74
C SER A 29 8.52 7.03 -10.89
N ARG A 30 8.84 8.06 -11.67
CA ARG A 30 10.22 8.50 -11.89
C ARG A 30 10.85 9.02 -10.60
N LEU A 31 10.11 9.80 -9.83
CA LEU A 31 10.57 10.36 -8.55
C LEU A 31 10.97 9.27 -7.55
N ASN A 32 10.19 8.18 -7.51
CA ASN A 32 10.37 7.10 -6.53
C ASN A 32 11.16 5.89 -7.07
N GLY A 33 11.57 5.91 -8.34
CA GLY A 33 12.27 4.77 -8.96
C GLY A 33 11.40 3.50 -9.09
N ILE A 34 10.07 3.66 -9.20
CA ILE A 34 9.10 2.56 -9.28
C ILE A 34 8.51 2.52 -10.68
N SER A 35 8.40 1.35 -11.29
CA SER A 35 7.86 1.24 -12.66
C SER A 35 6.41 1.73 -12.75
N GLN A 36 6.11 2.51 -13.79
CA GLN A 36 4.75 3.03 -14.01
C GLN A 36 3.73 1.89 -14.15
N SER A 37 4.09 0.81 -14.83
CA SER A 37 3.22 -0.36 -14.98
C SER A 37 2.87 -1.00 -13.64
N TYR A 38 3.81 -1.05 -12.70
CA TYR A 38 3.54 -1.56 -11.36
C TYR A 38 2.61 -0.63 -10.57
N VAL A 39 2.88 0.68 -10.57
CA VAL A 39 1.99 1.68 -9.95
C VAL A 39 0.57 1.58 -10.50
N SER A 40 0.44 1.37 -11.81
CA SER A 40 -0.84 1.19 -12.48
C SER A 40 -1.60 -0.06 -12.02
N LYS A 41 -0.91 -1.19 -11.85
CA LYS A 41 -1.50 -2.43 -11.30
C LYS A 41 -1.96 -2.26 -9.86
N VAL A 42 -1.14 -1.59 -9.03
CA VAL A 42 -1.50 -1.30 -7.64
C VAL A 42 -2.73 -0.41 -7.57
N LEU A 43 -2.79 0.66 -8.37
CA LEU A 43 -3.95 1.55 -8.42
C LEU A 43 -5.25 0.84 -8.84
N ARG A 44 -5.16 -0.12 -9.78
CA ARG A 44 -6.32 -0.95 -10.17
C ARG A 44 -6.71 -2.01 -9.14
N GLY A 45 -5.81 -2.34 -8.21
CA GLY A 45 -5.99 -3.45 -7.27
C GLY A 45 -5.63 -4.81 -7.85
N ASP A 46 -5.02 -4.85 -9.05
CA ASP A 46 -4.54 -6.10 -9.66
C ASP A 46 -3.36 -6.70 -8.89
N GLN A 47 -2.67 -5.88 -8.08
CA GLN A 47 -1.53 -6.29 -7.29
C GLN A 47 -1.51 -5.51 -5.97
N PRO A 48 -1.16 -6.14 -4.83
CA PRO A 48 -1.02 -5.44 -3.57
C PRO A 48 0.14 -4.41 -3.61
N PRO A 49 0.06 -3.35 -2.78
CA PRO A 49 1.14 -2.40 -2.61
C PRO A 49 2.32 -3.07 -1.91
N GLY A 50 3.43 -3.19 -2.62
CA GLY A 50 4.66 -3.75 -2.08
C GLY A 50 5.46 -2.72 -1.30
N GLU A 51 6.48 -3.19 -0.60
CA GLU A 51 7.34 -2.41 0.30
C GLU A 51 7.81 -1.08 -0.30
N ARG A 52 8.25 -1.06 -1.57
CA ARG A 52 8.70 0.19 -2.23
C ARG A 52 7.60 1.23 -2.37
N VAL A 53 6.38 0.82 -2.68
CA VAL A 53 5.23 1.73 -2.77
C VAL A 53 4.85 2.22 -1.38
N LEU A 54 4.83 1.34 -0.39
CA LEU A 54 4.55 1.71 1.00
C LEU A 54 5.58 2.71 1.52
N ALA A 55 6.87 2.43 1.35
CA ALA A 55 7.96 3.31 1.76
C ALA A 55 7.88 4.70 1.09
N ALA A 56 7.58 4.75 -0.21
CA ALA A 56 7.37 6.00 -0.94
C ALA A 56 6.18 6.83 -0.42
N LEU A 57 5.21 6.18 0.23
CA LEU A 57 4.05 6.82 0.86
C LEU A 57 4.26 7.06 2.37
N GLY A 58 5.43 6.74 2.93
CA GLY A 58 5.70 6.85 4.36
C GLY A 58 4.97 5.80 5.20
N LEU A 59 4.62 4.66 4.60
CA LEU A 59 3.91 3.55 5.21
C LEU A 59 4.84 2.34 5.39
N ALA A 60 4.52 1.50 6.36
CA ALA A 60 5.17 0.21 6.58
C ALA A 60 4.12 -0.89 6.62
N GLU A 61 4.44 -2.05 6.03
CA GLU A 61 3.59 -3.23 6.13
C GLU A 61 3.62 -3.76 7.58
N MET A 62 2.45 -4.08 8.12
CA MET A 62 2.35 -4.74 9.42
C MET A 62 2.32 -6.25 9.22
N PRO A 63 3.23 -7.02 9.83
CA PRO A 63 3.24 -8.47 9.68
C PRO A 63 1.95 -9.08 10.23
N ARG A 64 1.41 -10.05 9.48
CA ARG A 64 0.25 -10.83 9.93
C ARG A 64 0.61 -11.57 11.21
N THR A 65 -0.08 -11.24 12.30
CA THR A 65 0.12 -11.88 13.60
C THR A 65 -1.08 -12.79 13.87
N TYR A 66 -0.83 -14.00 14.36
CA TYR A 66 -1.85 -14.99 14.69
C TYR A 66 -1.76 -15.28 16.17
N THR A 67 -2.90 -15.32 16.86
CA THR A 67 -2.97 -15.80 18.24
C THR A 67 -3.45 -17.25 18.24
N PRO A 68 -2.97 -18.10 19.15
CA PRO A 68 -3.57 -19.42 19.34
C PRO A 68 -5.06 -19.29 19.62
N ILE A 69 -5.86 -20.14 18.99
CA ILE A 69 -7.22 -20.40 19.44
C ILE A 69 -7.02 -21.26 20.68
N ASP A 70 -7.16 -20.68 21.88
CA ASP A 70 -7.02 -21.41 23.14
C ASP A 70 -7.80 -22.72 23.06
N GLY A 71 -7.09 -23.82 23.32
CA GLY A 71 -7.43 -25.18 22.90
C GLY A 71 -8.86 -25.61 23.20
N GLY A 72 -9.74 -25.36 22.24
CA GLY A 72 -11.05 -26.00 22.16
C GLY A 72 -10.84 -27.51 22.10
N ARG A 73 -10.97 -28.12 23.28
CA ARG A 73 -11.01 -29.56 23.55
C ARG A 73 -11.85 -30.29 22.46
N PRO A 74 -11.43 -31.51 22.03
CA PRO A 74 -12.06 -32.26 20.95
C PRO A 74 -13.58 -32.41 21.06
#